data_AF-A0A3C1PQY4-F1
#
_entry.id   AF-A0A3C1PQY4-F1
#
_cell.length_a   1.000
_cell.length_b   1.000
_cell.length_c   1.000
_cell.angle_alpha   90.00
_cell.angle_beta   90.00
_cell.angle_gamma   90.00
#
_symmetry.space_group_name_H-M   'P 1'
#
loop_
_entity.id
_entity.type
_entity.pdbx_description
1 polymer ?
#
loop_
_entity_poly.entity_id
_entity_poly.type
_entity_poly.pdbx_seq_one_letter_code
_entity_poly.pdbx_strand_id
1 'polypeptide(L)' 'QLGDIVFVEIETVGETLAIGESFGSIEAVKTVSDLFMPVSAEILEVNPALEGTPEIINSDPYGKGWMVKLALTN' A
#
# COMPACT_ATOMS: atom_id res chain seq x y z
N GLN A 1 9.37 8.53 10.05
CA GLN A 1 8.81 7.45 10.89
C GLN A 1 7.31 7.69 10.90
N LEU A 2 6.55 6.87 10.16
CA LEU A 2 5.09 6.94 10.20
C LEU A 2 4.67 6.53 11.61
N GLY A 3 3.71 7.22 12.21
CA GLY A 3 3.15 6.83 13.50
C GLY A 3 2.34 5.53 13.37
N ASP A 4 1.52 5.21 14.37
CA ASP A 4 0.64 4.06 14.31
C ASP A 4 -0.33 4.19 13.13
N ILE A 5 -0.15 3.35 12.10
CA ILE A 5 -1.06 3.24 10.96
C ILE A 5 -2.41 2.71 11.45
N VAL A 6 -3.46 3.47 11.14
CA VAL A 6 -4.85 3.17 11.53
C VAL A 6 -5.71 2.80 10.34
N PHE A 7 -5.34 3.21 9.12
CA PHE A 7 -6.10 2.92 7.92
C PHE A 7 -5.22 2.91 6.66
N VAL A 8 -5.60 2.10 5.68
CA VAL A 8 -4.93 1.96 4.38
C VAL A 8 -6.00 1.93 3.31
N GLU A 9 -5.88 2.79 2.31
CA GLU A 9 -6.82 2.90 1.20
C GLU A 9 -6.10 2.73 -0.14
N ILE A 10 -6.50 1.71 -0.91
CA ILE A 10 -5.92 1.38 -2.21
C ILE A 10 -7.07 1.03 -3.15
N GLU A 11 -7.38 1.93 -4.09
CA GLU A 11 -8.48 1.77 -5.05
C GLU A 11 -8.01 1.37 -6.46
N THR A 12 -6.70 1.26 -6.66
CA THR A 12 -6.07 1.09 -7.99
C THR A 12 -5.83 -0.37 -8.37
N VAL A 13 -6.51 -1.31 -7.73
CA VAL A 13 -6.38 -2.75 -8.02
C VAL A 13 -6.92 -3.05 -9.42
N GLY A 14 -6.09 -3.66 -10.27
CA GLY A 14 -6.35 -3.92 -11.68
C GLY A 14 -5.90 -2.81 -12.62
N GLU A 15 -5.34 -1.71 -12.09
CA GLU A 15 -4.81 -0.62 -12.91
C GLU A 15 -3.29 -0.77 -13.13
N THR A 16 -2.84 -0.32 -14.30
CA THR A 16 -1.41 -0.16 -14.60
C THR A 16 -0.99 1.26 -14.28
N LEU A 17 -0.11 1.41 -13.30
CA LEU A 17 0.41 2.70 -12.87
C LEU A 17 1.88 2.84 -13.26
N ALA A 18 2.28 4.05 -13.60
CA ALA A 18 3.66 4.41 -13.88
C ALA A 18 4.44 4.72 -12.61
N ILE A 19 5.78 4.64 -12.70
CA ILE A 19 6.68 5.05 -11.62
C ILE A 19 6.37 6.49 -11.16
N GLY A 20 6.23 6.67 -9.84
CA GLY A 20 5.90 7.95 -9.22
C GLY A 20 4.41 8.30 -9.18
N GLU A 21 3.53 7.50 -9.78
CA GLU A 21 2.08 7.67 -9.60
C GLU A 21 1.64 7.19 -8.21
N SER A 22 0.63 7.85 -7.65
CA SER A 22 0.04 7.44 -6.38
C SER A 22 -0.88 6.24 -6.60
N PHE A 23 -0.68 5.16 -5.85
CA PHE A 23 -1.54 3.98 -5.91
C PHE A 23 -2.49 3.86 -4.72
N GLY A 24 -2.26 4.64 -3.67
CA GLY A 24 -3.08 4.59 -2.47
C GLY A 24 -2.57 5.56 -1.43
N SER A 25 -3.22 5.57 -0.28
CA SER A 25 -2.82 6.40 0.85
C SER A 25 -2.85 5.59 2.14
N ILE A 26 -2.01 6.01 3.09
CA ILE A 26 -1.98 5.47 4.44
C ILE A 26 -2.29 6.58 5.44
N GLU A 27 -3.18 6.30 6.36
CA GLU A 27 -3.53 7.19 7.45
C GLU A 27 -3.00 6.62 8.76
N ALA A 28 -2.19 7.43 9.42
CA ALA A 28 -1.72 7.23 10.78
C ALA A 28 -2.41 8.24 11.70
N VAL A 29 -2.41 7.96 13.01
CA VAL A 29 -3.10 8.76 14.05
C VAL A 29 -2.90 10.28 13.93
N LYS A 30 -1.77 10.73 13.37
CA LYS A 30 -1.43 12.16 13.24
C LYS A 30 -0.99 12.58 11.85
N THR A 31 -1.00 11.68 10.86
CA THR A 31 -0.37 11.94 9.57
C THR A 31 -1.00 11.08 8.49
N VAL A 32 -1.29 11.70 7.35
CA VAL A 32 -1.64 10.99 6.12
C VAL A 32 -0.44 11.06 5.20
N SER A 33 -0.12 9.96 4.53
CA SER A 33 0.92 9.90 3.51
C SER A 33 0.41 9.15 2.30
N ASP A 34 0.69 9.70 1.12
CA ASP A 34 0.44 9.03 -0.14
C ASP A 34 1.50 7.95 -0.38
N LEU A 35 1.08 6.87 -1.05
CA LEU A 35 1.93 5.77 -1.48
C LEU A 35 2.20 5.89 -2.97
N PHE A 36 3.47 6.03 -3.33
CA PHE A 36 3.89 6.20 -4.72
C PHE A 36 4.47 4.90 -5.28
N MET A 37 4.18 4.64 -6.55
CA MET A 37 4.67 3.48 -7.27
C MET A 37 6.19 3.55 -7.44
N PRO A 38 6.95 2.55 -6.93
CA PRO A 38 8.41 2.54 -7.08
C PRO A 38 8.84 2.14 -8.48
N VAL A 39 7.96 1.48 -9.24
CA VAL A 39 8.19 0.98 -10.60
C VAL A 39 6.89 1.02 -11.38
N SER A 40 6.96 1.14 -12.71
CA SER A 40 5.77 0.99 -13.55
C SER A 40 5.33 -0.48 -13.53
N ALA A 41 4.11 -0.73 -13.06
CA ALA A 41 3.57 -2.07 -12.88
C ALA A 41 2.05 -2.05 -12.76
N GLU A 42 1.44 -3.21 -12.96
CA GLU A 42 0.01 -3.42 -12.73
C GLU A 42 -0.25 -3.93 -11.32
N ILE A 43 -1.22 -3.35 -10.61
CA ILE A 43 -1.59 -3.80 -9.26
C ILE A 43 -2.52 -5.00 -9.39
N LEU A 44 -2.04 -6.16 -8.96
CA LEU A 44 -2.81 -7.40 -9.03
C LEU A 44 -3.79 -7.54 -7.87
N GLU A 45 -3.34 -7.21 -6.66
CA GLU A 45 -4.07 -7.48 -5.43
C GLU A 45 -3.53 -6.61 -4.29
N VAL A 46 -4.43 -6.12 -3.44
CA VAL A 46 -4.11 -5.51 -2.15
C VAL A 46 -4.23 -6.57 -1.05
N ASN A 47 -3.42 -6.44 0.00
CA ASN A 47 -3.52 -7.33 1.15
C ASN A 47 -4.83 -7.11 1.93
N PRO A 48 -5.78 -8.05 1.89
CA PRO A 48 -7.08 -7.88 2.54
C PRO A 48 -6.97 -7.87 4.07
N ALA A 49 -5.85 -8.33 4.64
CA ALA A 49 -5.63 -8.27 6.08
C ALA A 49 -5.51 -6.82 6.59
N LEU A 50 -5.15 -5.87 5.71
CA LEU A 50 -4.97 -4.47 6.07
C LEU A 50 -6.29 -3.73 6.34
N GLU A 51 -7.40 -4.18 5.77
CA GLU A 51 -8.73 -3.58 6.02
C GLU A 51 -9.17 -3.78 7.48
N GLY A 52 -8.84 -4.93 8.07
CA GLY A 52 -9.20 -5.25 9.45
C GLY A 52 -8.06 -5.08 10.45
N THR A 53 -6.81 -5.14 9.99
CA THR A 53 -5.61 -5.20 10.86
C THR A 53 -4.45 -4.35 10.30
N PRO A 54 -4.63 -3.03 10.08
CA PRO A 54 -3.61 -2.17 9.47
C PRO A 54 -2.33 -2.06 10.33
N GLU A 55 -2.43 -2.28 11.63
CA GLU A 55 -1.33 -2.37 12.60
C GLU A 55 -0.27 -3.44 12.27
N ILE A 56 -0.60 -4.43 11.43
CA ILE A 56 0.33 -5.46 10.98
C ILE A 56 1.50 -4.88 10.16
N ILE A 57 1.30 -3.75 9.49
CA ILE A 57 2.36 -3.04 8.76
C ILE A 57 3.42 -2.54 9.74
N ASN A 58 3.02 -2.12 10.94
CA ASN A 58 3.95 -1.64 11.96
C ASN A 58 4.74 -2.80 12.59
N SER A 59 4.09 -3.96 12.75
CA SER A 59 4.68 -5.13 13.43
C SER A 59 5.53 -6.00 12.51
N ASP A 60 5.11 -6.20 11.27
CA ASP A 60 5.77 -7.07 10.29
C ASP A 60 5.64 -6.50 8.86
N PRO A 61 6.35 -5.39 8.55
CA PRO A 61 6.20 -4.68 7.28
C PRO A 61 6.64 -5.49 6.06
N TYR A 62 7.50 -6.49 6.24
CA TYR A 62 8.06 -7.28 5.13
C TYR A 62 7.47 -8.69 5.01
N GLY A 63 6.84 -9.21 6.07
CA GLY A 63 6.15 -10.48 6.04
C GLY A 63 4.67 -10.29 5.77
N LYS A 64 3.86 -10.32 6.82
CA LYS A 64 2.40 -10.28 6.70
C LYS A 64 1.82 -8.90 6.40
N GLY A 65 2.59 -7.83 6.62
CA GLY A 65 2.22 -6.44 6.34
C GLY A 65 2.56 -5.94 4.94
N TRP A 66 2.74 -6.85 3.97
CA TRP A 66 2.84 -6.46 2.57
C TRP A 66 1.58 -5.68 2.14
N MET A 67 1.74 -4.66 1.29
CA MET A 67 0.64 -3.77 0.92
C MET A 67 -0.05 -4.21 -0.36
N VAL A 68 0.71 -4.33 -1.45
CA VAL A 68 0.22 -4.67 -2.78
C VAL A 68 1.12 -5.69 -3.46
N LYS A 69 0.52 -6.52 -4.32
CA LYS A 69 1.23 -7.34 -5.30
C LYS A 69 1.21 -6.64 -6.64
N LEU A 70 2.38 -6.56 -7.25
CA LEU A 70 2.59 -5.88 -8.52
C LEU A 70 3.04 -6.88 -9.58
N ALA A 71 2.47 -6.78 -10.79
CA ALA A 71 2.99 -7.41 -11.99
C ALA A 71 3.85 -6.40 -12.75
N LEU A 72 5.15 -6.70 -12.88
CA LEU A 72 6.04 -5.89 -13.69
C LEU A 72 5.66 -6.04 -15.16
N THR A 73 5.34 -4.92 -15.79
CA THR A 73 5.21 -4.80 -17.24
C THR A 73 6.58 -4.42 -17.80
N ASN A 74 7.15 -5.28 -18.65
CA ASN A 74 8.47 -5.14 -19.26
C ASN A 74 8.33 -4.88 -20.76
#